data_AF-A0A0Q4KNB5-F1
#
_entry.id   AF-A0A0Q4KNB5-F1
#
_cell.length_a   1.000
_cell.length_b   1.000
_cell.length_c   1.000
_cell.angle_alpha   90.00
_cell.angle_beta   90.00
_cell.angle_gamma   90.00
#
_symmetry.space_group_name_H-M   'P 1'
#
loop_
_entity.id
_entity.type
_entity.pdbx_description
1 polymer ?
#
loop_
_entity_poly.entity_id
_entity_poly.type
_entity_poly.pdbx_seq_one_letter_code
_entity_poly.pdbx_strand_id
1 'polypeptide(L)' 'MSALAIAHMPDWPAAMSRDLALAYTGVAEAQLRAWERGGKVNFRARGPRGGMLALRSDLDAALAEMFTSTVEEDLDFG' A
#
# COMPACT_ATOMS: atom_id res chain seq x y z
N MET A 1 -20.63 -25.33 -11.39
CA MET A 1 -19.56 -24.31 -11.24
C MET A 1 -20.14 -23.19 -10.38
N SER A 2 -19.76 -23.09 -9.11
CA SER A 2 -20.27 -22.03 -8.22
C SER A 2 -19.60 -20.71 -8.58
N ALA A 3 -20.41 -19.71 -8.94
CA ALA A 3 -19.95 -18.33 -8.97
C ALA A 3 -19.72 -17.87 -7.53
N LEU A 4 -18.49 -17.42 -7.21
CA LEU A 4 -18.22 -16.75 -5.94
C LEU A 4 -18.99 -15.42 -5.93
N ALA A 5 -19.78 -15.18 -4.88
CA ALA A 5 -20.35 -13.86 -4.64
C ALA A 5 -19.22 -12.83 -4.57
N ILE A 6 -19.37 -11.68 -5.23
CA ILE A 6 -18.37 -10.61 -5.29
C ILE A 6 -17.84 -10.23 -3.89
N ALA A 7 -18.68 -10.31 -2.86
CA ALA A 7 -18.33 -10.05 -1.46
C ALA A 7 -17.27 -10.99 -0.87
N HIS A 8 -17.03 -12.15 -1.49
CA HIS A 8 -16.07 -13.16 -1.05
C HIS A 8 -14.91 -13.36 -2.03
N MET A 9 -14.77 -12.50 -3.04
CA MET A 9 -13.55 -12.52 -3.84
C MET A 9 -12.38 -12.12 -2.95
N PRO A 10 -11.28 -12.89 -2.94
CA PRO A 10 -10.08 -12.47 -2.24
C PRO A 10 -9.66 -11.11 -2.82
N ASP A 11 -9.32 -10.17 -1.94
CA ASP A 11 -8.82 -8.84 -2.25
C ASP A 11 -7.57 -8.93 -3.12
N TRP A 12 -7.79 -9.05 -4.42
CA TRP A 12 -6.75 -9.18 -5.41
C TRP A 12 -6.27 -7.79 -5.83
N PRO A 13 -4.95 -7.51 -5.88
CA PRO A 13 -3.83 -8.35 -5.46
C PRO A 13 -3.42 -8.09 -3.99
N ALA A 14 -3.12 -9.16 -3.25
CA ALA A 14 -2.67 -9.07 -1.85
C ALA A 14 -1.24 -8.49 -1.69
N ALA A 15 -0.44 -8.52 -2.76
CA ALA A 15 0.90 -7.95 -2.80
C ALA A 15 1.21 -7.39 -4.20
N MET A 16 2.02 -6.34 -4.25
CA MET A 16 2.25 -5.53 -5.45
C MET A 16 3.74 -5.28 -5.69
N SER A 17 4.15 -5.25 -6.96
CA SER A 17 5.47 -4.74 -7.33
C SER A 17 5.54 -3.23 -7.10
N ARG A 18 6.74 -2.65 -7.15
CA ARG A 18 6.92 -1.20 -7.00
C ARG A 18 6.08 -0.40 -7.99
N ASP A 19 6.10 -0.77 -9.27
CA ASP A 19 5.35 -0.06 -10.31
C ASP A 19 3.84 -0.12 -10.07
N LEU A 20 3.35 -1.29 -9.64
CA LEU A 20 1.94 -1.47 -9.32
C LEU A 20 1.54 -0.73 -8.04
N ALA A 21 2.43 -0.70 -7.03
CA ALA A 21 2.22 0.07 -5.81
C ALA A 21 2.14 1.57 -6.11
N LEU A 22 2.97 2.10 -7.01
CA LEU A 22 2.88 3.49 -7.46
C LEU A 22 1.56 3.77 -8.17
N ALA A 23 1.16 2.90 -9.10
CA ALA A 23 -0.11 3.04 -9.82
C ALA A 23 -1.33 2.96 -8.88
N TYR A 24 -1.25 2.12 -7.83
CA TYR A 24 -2.32 1.93 -6.86
C TYR A 24 -2.44 3.09 -5.86
N THR A 25 -1.32 3.52 -5.28
CA THR A 25 -1.30 4.56 -4.25
C THR A 25 -1.34 5.98 -4.82
N GLY A 26 -0.94 6.17 -6.08
CA GLY A 26 -0.87 7.48 -6.73
C GLY A 26 0.22 8.42 -6.17
N VAL A 27 1.05 7.95 -5.23
CA VAL A 27 2.11 8.77 -4.63
C VAL A 27 3.34 8.86 -5.52
N ALA A 28 4.15 9.89 -5.30
CA ALA A 28 5.44 10.03 -6.00
C ALA A 28 6.43 8.92 -5.58
N GLU A 29 7.34 8.55 -6.50
CA GLU A 29 8.35 7.52 -6.24
C GLU A 29 9.25 7.87 -5.03
N ALA A 30 9.54 9.16 -4.84
CA ALA A 30 10.29 9.66 -3.68
C ALA A 30 9.59 9.33 -2.36
N GLN A 31 8.25 9.45 -2.31
CA GLN A 31 7.46 9.12 -1.13
C GLN A 31 7.48 7.61 -0.85
N LEU A 32 7.31 6.79 -1.90
CA LEU A 32 7.38 5.33 -1.76
C LEU A 32 8.75 4.85 -1.26
N ARG A 33 9.84 5.49 -1.73
CA ARG A 33 11.20 5.26 -1.21
C ARG A 33 11.37 5.72 0.23
N ALA A 34 10.71 6.81 0.64
CA ALA A 34 10.73 7.27 2.02
C ALA A 34 10.03 6.27 2.96
N TRP A 35 8.88 5.73 2.54
CA TRP A 35 8.18 4.67 3.29
C TRP A 35 9.01 3.39 3.43
N GLU A 36 9.71 2.99 2.38
CA GLU A 36 10.63 1.85 2.43
C GLU A 36 11.80 2.11 3.39
N ARG A 37 12.42 3.29 3.31
CA ARG A 37 13.54 3.67 4.19
C ARG A 37 13.12 3.79 5.66
N GLY A 38 11.89 4.24 5.90
CA GLY A 38 11.29 4.32 7.23
C GLY A 38 10.72 2.99 7.73
N GLY A 39 10.80 1.91 6.94
CA GLY A 39 10.29 0.59 7.32
C GLY A 39 8.75 0.45 7.32
N LYS A 40 8.02 1.48 6.86
CA LYS A 40 6.56 1.48 6.78
C LYS A 40 6.04 0.53 5.72
N VAL A 41 6.73 0.46 4.59
CA VAL A 41 6.42 -0.46 3.49
C VAL A 41 7.64 -1.32 3.22
N ASN A 42 7.51 -2.65 3.40
CA ASN A 42 8.62 -3.56 3.23
C ASN A 42 8.52 -4.33 1.92
N PHE A 43 9.37 -3.99 0.96
CA PHE A 43 9.53 -4.78 -0.25
C PHE A 43 10.34 -6.04 0.08
N ARG A 44 9.74 -7.21 -0.13
CA ARG A 44 10.38 -8.51 0.10
C ARG A 44 10.39 -9.32 -1.18
N ALA A 45 11.43 -10.12 -1.38
CA ALA A 45 11.57 -11.03 -2.52
C ALA A 45 10.59 -12.21 -2.41
N ARG A 46 9.29 -11.95 -2.61
CA ARG A 46 8.19 -12.93 -2.53
C ARG A 46 7.50 -13.16 -3.88
N GLY A 47 7.82 -12.36 -4.89
CA GLY A 47 7.23 -12.47 -6.22
C GLY A 47 7.85 -13.57 -7.09
N PRO A 48 7.25 -13.86 -8.25
CA PRO A 48 7.83 -14.75 -9.25
C PRO A 48 9.27 -14.33 -9.56
N ARG A 49 10.18 -15.30 -9.60
CA ARG A 49 11.64 -15.07 -9.82
C ARG A 49 12.32 -14.18 -8.77
N GLY A 50 11.79 -14.11 -7.54
CA GLY A 50 12.35 -13.28 -6.48
C GLY A 50 12.01 -11.80 -6.61
N GLY A 51 10.93 -11.48 -7.34
CA GLY A 51 10.45 -10.11 -7.47
C GLY A 51 10.15 -9.46 -6.12
N MET A 52 10.55 -8.20 -5.98
CA MET A 52 10.30 -7.40 -4.77
C MET A 52 8.85 -6.96 -4.74
N LEU A 53 8.10 -7.46 -3.75
CA LEU A 53 6.69 -7.16 -3.54
C LEU A 53 6.46 -6.53 -2.18
N ALA A 54 5.60 -5.52 -2.13
CA ALA A 54 5.03 -4.96 -0.91
C ALA A 54 3.63 -5.53 -0.68
N LEU A 55 3.21 -5.69 0.57
CA LEU A 55 1.83 -6.10 0.89
C LEU A 55 0.87 -4.93 0.69
N ARG A 56 -0.33 -5.21 0.17
CA ARG A 56 -1.38 -4.19 0.03
C ARG A 56 -1.74 -3.56 1.37
N SER A 57 -1.83 -4.37 2.43
CA SER A 57 -2.10 -3.90 3.79
C SER A 57 -1.10 -2.86 4.29
N ASP A 58 0.18 -3.03 3.96
CA ASP A 58 1.23 -2.11 4.39
C ASP A 58 1.12 -0.79 3.62
N LEU A 59 0.77 -0.85 2.33
CA LEU A 59 0.51 0.33 1.49
C LEU A 59 -0.73 1.09 1.98
N ASP A 60 -1.82 0.38 2.27
CA ASP A 60 -3.07 0.97 2.77
C ASP A 60 -2.85 1.61 4.15
N ALA A 61 -2.10 0.97 5.05
CA ALA A 61 -1.75 1.53 6.34
C ALA A 61 -0.88 2.79 6.20
N ALA A 62 0.12 2.79 5.33
CA ALA A 62 0.97 3.94 5.07
C ALA A 62 0.20 5.12 4.43
N LEU A 63 -0.74 4.82 3.54
CA LEU A 63 -1.66 5.81 2.98
C LEU A 63 -2.59 6.39 4.04
N ALA A 64 -3.25 5.53 4.83
CA ALA A 64 -4.14 5.95 5.89
C ALA A 64 -3.39 6.84 6.89
N GLU A 65 -2.17 6.48 7.28
CA GLU A 65 -1.34 7.30 8.17
C GLU A 65 -1.02 8.67 7.53
N MET A 66 -0.59 8.71 6.27
CA MET A 66 -0.26 9.96 5.56
C MET A 66 -1.44 10.95 5.47
N PHE A 67 -2.65 10.42 5.26
CA PHE A 67 -3.87 11.22 5.15
C PHE A 67 -4.60 11.43 6.48
N THR A 68 -4.33 10.63 7.51
CA THR A 68 -4.89 10.83 8.86
C THR A 68 -4.05 11.82 9.65
N SER A 69 -2.71 11.78 9.52
CA SER A 69 -1.82 12.73 10.20
C SER A 69 -2.04 14.17 9.75
N THR A 70 -2.50 14.38 8.52
CA THR A 70 -2.84 15.70 7.99
C THR A 70 -4.16 16.24 8.53
N VAL A 71 -5.08 15.38 8.98
CA VAL A 71 -6.36 15.82 9.56
C VAL A 71 -6.19 16.22 11.02
N GLU A 72 -5.35 15.54 11.80
CA GLU A 72 -5.13 15.91 13.21
C GLU A 72 -4.45 17.27 13.37
N GLU A 73 -3.53 17.65 12.46
CA GLU A 73 -2.90 18.99 12.49
C GLU A 73 -3.85 20.11 12.05
N ASP A 74 -4.85 19.84 11.20
CA ASP A 74 -5.78 20.84 10.66
C ASP A 74 -7.04 21.02 11.54
N LEU A 75 -7.25 20.14 12.54
CA LEU A 75 -8.36 20.22 13.50
C LEU A 75 -8.01 20.98 14.78
N ASP A 76 -6.77 21.44 14.95
CA ASP A 76 -6.37 22.32 16.06
C ASP A 76 -6.73 23.78 15.75
N PHE A 77 -8.03 24.05 15.61
CA PHE A 77 -8.59 25.40 15.52
C PHE A 77 -8.97 25.91 16.91
N GLY A 78 -7.97 26.37 17.68
CA GLY A 78 -8.13 27.35 18.77
C GLY A 78 -8.43 26.81 20.16
#